data_AF-A0A060N512-F1
#
_entry.id   AF-A0A060N512-F1
#
_cell.length_a   1.000
_cell.length_b   1.000
_cell.length_c   1.000
_cell.angle_alpha   90.00
_cell.angle_beta   90.00
_cell.angle_gamma   90.00
#
_symmetry.space_group_name_H-M   'P 1'
#
loop_
_entity.id
_entity.type
_entity.pdbx_description
1 polymer ?
#
loop_
_entity_poly.entity_id
_entity_poly.type
_entity_poly.pdbx_seq_one_letter_code
_entity_poly.pdbx_strand_id
1 'polypeptide(L)'
;MSKKTIVLNSILNYETNFKGYLLRVYDNKEEFKKDIISSLNEGEKFLTDVISYYKNDLISRNNTNSTIEQRKCLNDLILTLEGYQCYLNKYNI
;
A
#
# COMPACT_ATOMS: atom_id res chain seq x y z
N MET A 1 -10.07 -9.31 -13.00
CA MET A 1 -9.07 -8.34 -12.50
C MET A 1 -7.97 -9.11 -11.78
N SER A 2 -6.69 -8.84 -12.03
CA SER A 2 -5.60 -9.59 -11.39
C SER A 2 -5.43 -9.18 -9.91
N LYS A 3 -4.94 -10.08 -9.06
CA LYS A 3 -4.62 -9.76 -7.64
C LYS A 3 -3.63 -8.61 -7.53
N LYS A 4 -2.64 -8.55 -8.43
CA LYS A 4 -1.69 -7.45 -8.53
C LYS A 4 -2.38 -6.12 -8.84
N THR A 5 -3.38 -6.11 -9.72
CA THR A 5 -4.17 -4.90 -10.04
C THR A 5 -4.99 -4.44 -8.83
N ILE A 6 -5.53 -5.37 -8.03
CA ILE A 6 -6.24 -5.03 -6.79
C ILE A 6 -5.29 -4.32 -5.82
N VAL A 7 -4.10 -4.88 -5.58
CA VAL A 7 -3.09 -4.29 -4.71
C VAL A 7 -2.66 -2.91 -5.18
N LEU A 8 -2.33 -2.78 -6.47
CA LEU A 8 -1.96 -1.49 -7.07
C LEU A 8 -3.05 -0.45 -6.80
N ASN A 9 -4.31 -0.78 -7.08
CA ASN A 9 -5.42 0.15 -6.91
C ASN A 9 -5.67 0.50 -5.43
N SER A 10 -5.48 -0.45 -4.50
CA SER A 10 -5.61 -0.17 -3.07
C SER A 10 -4.55 0.82 -2.59
N ILE A 11 -3.28 0.64 -3.00
CA ILE A 11 -2.19 1.58 -2.69
C ILE A 11 -2.51 2.95 -3.27
N LEU A 12 -2.82 3.02 -4.57
CA LEU A 12 -3.12 4.27 -5.26
C LEU A 12 -4.27 5.01 -4.61
N ASN A 13 -5.38 4.32 -4.31
CA ASN A 13 -6.57 4.93 -3.71
C ASN A 13 -6.27 5.52 -2.34
N TYR A 14 -5.58 4.77 -1.48
CA TYR A 14 -5.22 5.26 -0.15
C TYR A 14 -4.35 6.51 -0.24
N GLU A 15 -3.27 6.43 -1.02
CA GLU A 15 -2.28 7.49 -1.13
C GLU A 15 -2.89 8.77 -1.76
N THR A 16 -3.77 8.64 -2.75
CA THR A 16 -4.42 9.80 -3.36
C THR A 16 -5.51 10.41 -2.49
N ASN A 17 -6.33 9.59 -1.82
CA ASN A 17 -7.46 10.10 -1.03
C ASN A 17 -6.99 10.80 0.24
N PHE A 18 -5.89 10.31 0.83
CA PHE A 18 -5.40 10.79 2.11
C PHE A 18 -4.11 11.61 2.01
N LYS A 19 -3.64 11.89 0.78
CA LYS A 19 -2.33 12.48 0.52
C LYS A 19 -1.26 11.78 1.35
N GLY A 20 -1.17 10.46 1.21
CA GLY A 20 -0.21 9.63 1.92
C GLY A 20 1.23 10.02 1.59
N TYR A 21 2.18 9.63 2.43
CA TYR A 21 3.56 10.09 2.30
C TYR A 21 4.26 9.50 1.06
N LEU A 22 3.90 8.29 0.61
CA LEU A 22 4.50 7.70 -0.59
C LEU A 22 4.12 8.47 -1.85
N LEU A 23 2.93 9.08 -1.92
CA LEU A 23 2.59 9.97 -3.03
C LEU A 23 3.31 11.33 -2.95
N ARG A 24 3.58 11.84 -1.74
CA ARG A 24 4.17 13.18 -1.55
C ARG A 24 5.60 13.32 -2.07
N VAL A 25 6.31 12.23 -2.24
CA VAL A 25 7.67 12.24 -2.80
C VAL A 25 7.67 12.32 -4.33
N TYR A 26 6.51 12.23 -4.98
CA TYR A 26 6.36 12.31 -6.43
C TYR A 26 5.68 13.62 -6.85
N ASP A 27 6.17 14.22 -7.93
CA ASP A 27 5.58 15.43 -8.51
C ASP A 27 4.26 15.16 -9.22
N ASN A 28 4.03 13.92 -9.68
CA ASN A 28 2.82 13.53 -10.37
C ASN A 28 2.38 12.09 -10.06
N LYS A 29 1.06 11.85 -10.16
CA LYS A 29 0.42 10.56 -9.87
C LYS A 29 0.83 9.43 -10.82
N GLU A 30 1.17 9.76 -12.07
CA GLU A 30 1.52 8.73 -13.07
C GLU A 30 2.91 8.14 -12.83
N GLU A 31 3.86 8.95 -12.37
CA GLU A 31 5.18 8.50 -11.95
C GLU A 31 5.10 7.62 -10.70
N PHE A 32 4.35 8.07 -9.69
CA PHE A 32 4.04 7.26 -8.52
C PHE A 32 3.44 5.89 -8.92
N LYS A 33 2.46 5.89 -9.82
CA LYS A 33 1.84 4.65 -10.30
C LYS A 33 2.83 3.73 -11.03
N LYS A 34 3.71 4.27 -11.86
CA LYS A 34 4.74 3.49 -12.56
C LYS A 34 5.72 2.85 -11.57
N ASP A 35 6.13 3.60 -10.57
CA ASP A 35 7.03 3.11 -9.53
C ASP A 35 6.39 1.95 -8.75
N ILE A 36 5.17 2.11 -8.24
CA ILE A 36 4.45 1.03 -7.56
C ILE A 36 4.28 -0.21 -8.45
N ILE A 37 4.03 -0.06 -9.75
CA ILE A 37 3.97 -1.19 -10.68
C ILE A 37 5.33 -1.90 -10.76
N SER A 38 6.41 -1.13 -10.89
CA SER A 38 7.79 -1.64 -10.94
C SER A 38 8.11 -2.41 -9.66
N SER A 39 7.87 -1.81 -8.50
CA SER A 39 8.19 -2.44 -7.23
C SER A 39 7.31 -3.68 -6.94
N LEU A 40 6.05 -3.69 -7.38
CA LEU A 40 5.24 -4.90 -7.35
C LEU A 40 5.76 -6.00 -8.31
N ASN A 41 6.62 -5.69 -9.28
CA ASN A 41 7.34 -6.71 -10.09
C ASN A 41 8.61 -7.20 -9.37
N GLU A 42 9.15 -6.45 -8.42
CA GLU A 42 10.32 -6.86 -7.61
C GLU A 42 9.97 -7.93 -6.55
N GLY A 43 8.68 -8.21 -6.36
CA GLY A 43 8.20 -9.38 -5.63
C GLY A 43 8.08 -9.21 -4.11
N GLU A 44 8.39 -10.28 -3.36
CA GLU A 44 8.09 -10.42 -1.92
C GLU A 44 8.78 -9.37 -1.04
N LYS A 45 10.02 -8.97 -1.40
CA LYS A 45 10.79 -7.99 -0.62
C LYS A 45 10.09 -6.64 -0.54
N PHE A 46 9.66 -6.11 -1.69
CA PHE A 46 8.94 -4.84 -1.74
C PHE A 46 7.63 -4.90 -0.94
N LEU A 47 6.87 -5.98 -1.06
CA LEU A 47 5.63 -6.16 -0.31
C LEU A 47 5.86 -6.13 1.21
N THR A 48 6.92 -6.78 1.68
CA THR A 48 7.29 -6.79 3.10
C THR A 48 7.62 -5.39 3.60
N ASP A 49 8.39 -4.62 2.83
CA ASP A 49 8.79 -3.26 3.18
C ASP A 49 7.57 -2.31 3.20
N VAL A 50 6.69 -2.40 2.20
CA VAL A 50 5.48 -1.57 2.11
C VAL A 50 4.46 -1.90 3.21
N ILE A 51 4.24 -3.18 3.51
CA ILE A 51 3.37 -3.60 4.62
C ILE A 51 3.91 -3.03 5.94
N SER A 52 5.23 -3.12 6.16
CA SER A 52 5.87 -2.60 7.37
C SER A 52 5.73 -1.09 7.48
N TYR A 53 5.92 -0.36 6.38
CA TYR A 53 5.68 1.08 6.32
C TYR A 53 4.23 1.43 6.72
N TYR A 54 3.23 0.77 6.14
CA TYR A 54 1.82 1.07 6.44
C TYR A 54 1.41 0.69 7.86
N LYS A 55 1.96 -0.39 8.43
CA LYS A 55 1.77 -0.73 9.84
C LYS A 55 2.34 0.35 10.76
N ASN A 56 3.52 0.88 10.46
CA ASN A 56 4.11 1.98 11.22
C ASN A 56 3.28 3.27 11.07
N ASP A 57 2.78 3.57 9.87
CA ASP A 57 1.87 4.70 9.65
C ASP A 57 0.57 4.54 10.43
N LEU A 58 0.02 3.31 10.55
CA LEU A 58 -1.19 3.06 11.33
C LEU A 58 -0.98 3.32 12.82
N ILE A 59 0.16 2.87 13.36
CA ILE A 59 0.55 3.13 14.76
C ILE A 59 0.70 4.64 15.00
N SER A 60 1.41 5.34 14.11
CA SER A 60 1.57 6.79 14.16
C SER A 60 0.22 7.52 14.10
N ARG A 61 -0.68 7.08 13.22
CA ARG A 61 -2.02 7.65 13.06
C ARG A 61 -2.92 7.44 14.26
N ASN A 62 -2.79 6.32 14.97
CA ASN A 62 -3.50 6.11 16.24
C ASN A 62 -3.11 7.14 17.31
N ASN A 63 -1.90 7.71 17.22
CA ASN A 63 -1.36 8.69 18.14
C ASN A 63 -1.51 10.15 17.66
N THR A 64 -2.20 10.40 16.54
CA THR A 64 -2.40 11.74 15.95
C THR A 64 -3.88 12.01 15.66
N ASN A 65 -4.20 13.26 15.26
CA ASN A 65 -5.57 13.69 14.89
C ASN A 65 -6.08 13.12 13.55
N SER A 66 -5.70 11.89 13.19
CA SER A 66 -6.23 11.21 12.01
C SER A 66 -7.72 10.88 12.19
N THR A 67 -8.49 10.82 11.10
CA THR A 67 -9.91 10.45 11.18
C THR A 67 -10.07 8.94 11.36
N ILE A 68 -11.21 8.51 11.93
CA ILE A 68 -11.56 7.08 12.04
C ILE A 68 -11.58 6.44 10.65
N GLU A 69 -12.09 7.14 9.64
CA GLU A 69 -12.14 6.68 8.26
C GLU A 69 -10.74 6.44 7.69
N GLN A 70 -9.81 7.38 7.88
CA GLN A 70 -8.44 7.23 7.40
C GLN A 70 -7.74 6.01 8.02
N ARG A 71 -7.96 5.76 9.31
CA ARG A 71 -7.42 4.57 9.99
C ARG A 71 -8.05 3.28 9.47
N LYS A 72 -9.36 3.26 9.22
CA LYS A 72 -10.05 2.11 8.63
C LYS A 72 -9.51 1.79 7.23
N CYS A 73 -9.43 2.79 6.35
CA CYS A 73 -8.89 2.60 5.01
C CYS A 73 -7.43 2.12 5.02
N LEU A 74 -6.61 2.61 5.96
CA LEU A 74 -5.23 2.13 6.13
C LEU A 74 -5.19 0.67 6.59
N ASN A 75 -6.03 0.29 7.54
CA ASN A 75 -6.13 -1.10 8.00
C ASN A 75 -6.58 -2.03 6.87
N ASP A 76 -7.59 -1.63 6.09
CA ASP A 76 -8.08 -2.41 4.95
C ASP A 76 -7.01 -2.56 3.85
N LEU A 77 -6.19 -1.53 3.64
CA LEU A 77 -5.03 -1.59 2.76
C LEU A 77 -4.02 -2.62 3.25
N ILE A 78 -3.64 -2.59 4.53
CA ILE A 78 -2.70 -3.56 5.12
C ILE A 78 -3.19 -5.00 4.92
N LEU A 79 -4.47 -5.26 5.24
CA LEU A 79 -5.08 -6.59 5.06
C LEU A 79 -5.06 -7.04 3.58
N THR A 80 -5.28 -6.11 2.65
CA THR A 80 -5.19 -6.41 1.21
C THR A 80 -3.78 -6.82 0.81
N LEU A 81 -2.76 -6.11 1.31
CA LEU A 81 -1.35 -6.38 1.03
C LEU A 81 -0.91 -7.73 1.62
N GLU A 82 -1.25 -8.00 2.87
CA GLU A 82 -0.96 -9.28 3.54
C GLU A 82 -1.64 -10.46 2.83
N GLY A 83 -2.89 -10.26 2.38
CA GLY A 83 -3.60 -11.26 1.58
C GLY A 83 -2.92 -11.54 0.23
N TYR A 84 -2.28 -10.54 -0.38
CA TYR A 84 -1.50 -10.73 -1.59
C TYR A 84 -0.15 -11.38 -1.33
N GLN A 85 0.54 -11.01 -0.25
CA GLN A 85 1.78 -11.68 0.18
C GLN A 85 1.53 -13.18 0.44
N CYS A 86 0.45 -13.52 1.17
CA CYS A 86 0.04 -14.92 1.37
C CYS A 86 -0.19 -15.65 0.04
N TYR A 87 -0.75 -14.96 -0.96
CA TYR A 87 -0.95 -15.53 -2.29
C TYR A 87 0.40 -15.80 -2.98
N LEU A 88 1.32 -14.84 -3.02
CA LEU A 88 2.64 -15.05 -3.64
C LEU A 88 3.37 -16.24 -2.99
N ASN A 89 3.40 -16.28 -1.65
CA ASN A 89 4.09 -17.32 -0.90
C ASN A 89 3.46 -18.70 -1.11
N LYS A 90 2.14 -18.79 -1.28
CA LYS A 90 1.45 -20.05 -1.58
C LYS A 90 1.80 -20.60 -2.98
N TYR A 91 2.06 -19.73 -3.94
CA TYR A 91 2.28 -20.11 -5.33
C TYR A 91 3.75 -20.03 -5.77
N ASN A 92 4.68 -19.70 -4.86
CA ASN A 92 6.11 -19.51 -5.17
C ASN A 92 6.33 -18.56 -6.36
N ILE A 93 5.57 -17.46 -6.39
CA ILE A 93 5.62 -16.42 -7.43
C ILE A 93 6.48 -15.26 -6.96
#